data_AF-A0A960XCE2-F1
#
_entry.id   AF-A0A960XCE2-F1
#
_cell.length_a   1.000
_cell.length_b   1.000
_cell.length_c   1.000
_cell.angle_alpha   90.00
_cell.angle_beta   90.00
_cell.angle_gamma   90.00
#
_symmetry.space_group_name_H-M   'P 1'
#
loop_
_entity.id
_entity.type
_entity.pdbx_description
1 polymer ?
#
loop_
_entity_poly.entity_id
_entity_poly.type
_entity_poly.pdbx_seq_one_letter_code
_entity_poly.pdbx_strand_id
1 'polypeptide(L)'
;MHQSIQEIAALLSEKNKSQKILSHVAFDSRKVKPGTLFFALKGEKVDGHSFLEEVARQGALAAVVSRTYQGPNFGMELIPADDVRQALQHLARVAIQKKPPLVIGVTGTVGKTTAKEFIAGILSE
;
A
#
# COMPACT_ATOMS: atom_id res chain seq x y z
N MET A 1 -9.48 5.00 -0.42
CA MET A 1 -8.57 6.08 -0.02
C MET A 1 -8.92 7.28 -0.88
N HIS A 2 -8.88 8.50 -0.36
CA HIS A 2 -9.06 9.75 -1.12
C HIS A 2 -8.07 10.76 -0.53
N GLN A 3 -6.79 10.55 -0.83
CA GLN A 3 -5.69 11.39 -0.37
C GLN A 3 -4.85 11.79 -1.56
N SER A 4 -4.25 12.97 -1.53
CA SER A 4 -3.36 13.42 -2.60
C SER A 4 -1.99 12.75 -2.49
N ILE A 5 -1.24 12.67 -3.60
CA ILE A 5 0.16 12.19 -3.58
C ILE A 5 1.01 13.04 -2.65
N GLN A 6 0.81 14.36 -2.64
CA GLN A 6 1.47 15.29 -1.72
C GLN A 6 1.25 14.91 -0.24
N GLU A 7 0.02 14.60 0.16
CA GLU A 7 -0.29 14.20 1.54
C GLU A 7 0.39 12.87 1.92
N ILE A 8 0.38 11.89 1.01
CA ILE A 8 1.04 10.61 1.27
C ILE A 8 2.56 10.79 1.37
N ALA A 9 3.16 11.58 0.48
CA ALA A 9 4.58 11.89 0.55
C ALA A 9 4.93 12.56 1.89
N ALA A 10 4.12 13.53 2.34
CA ALA A 10 4.32 14.20 3.62
C ALA A 10 4.23 13.23 4.82
N LEU A 11 3.31 12.26 4.80
CA LEU A 11 3.22 11.20 5.82
C LEU A 11 4.47 10.30 5.86
N LEU A 12 5.18 10.21 4.73
CA LEU A 12 6.42 9.44 4.61
C LEU A 12 7.67 10.33 4.75
N SER A 13 7.52 11.58 5.22
CA SER A 13 8.60 12.57 5.35
C SER A 13 9.27 12.96 4.03
N GLU A 14 8.58 12.77 2.91
CA GLU A 14 9.04 13.11 1.56
C GLU A 14 8.30 14.34 1.00
N LYS A 15 8.98 15.08 0.12
CA LYS A 15 8.38 16.25 -0.54
C LYS A 15 7.88 15.86 -1.93
N ASN A 16 6.58 16.06 -2.19
CA ASN A 16 5.99 15.93 -3.52
C ASN A 16 4.96 17.05 -3.74
N LYS A 17 4.88 17.60 -4.96
CA LYS A 17 3.96 18.71 -5.31
C LYS A 17 2.68 18.25 -6.01
N SER A 18 2.56 16.96 -6.32
CA SER A 18 1.47 16.41 -7.09
C SER A 18 0.18 16.35 -6.25
N GLN A 19 -0.85 17.03 -6.73
CA GLN A 19 -2.18 17.05 -6.13
C GLN A 19 -3.10 15.95 -6.68
N LYS A 20 -2.58 15.06 -7.54
CA LYS A 20 -3.36 13.93 -8.05
C LYS A 20 -3.87 13.09 -6.89
N ILE A 21 -5.15 12.69 -6.96
CA ILE A 21 -5.81 11.93 -5.92
C ILE A 21 -5.58 10.43 -6.10
N LEU A 22 -5.19 9.76 -5.01
CA LEU A 22 -5.02 8.33 -4.93
C LEU A 22 -6.30 7.67 -4.42
N SER A 23 -6.81 6.70 -5.17
CA SER A 23 -8.04 5.97 -4.86
C SER A 23 -7.75 4.63 -4.17
N HIS A 24 -6.61 4.02 -4.50
CA HIS A 24 -6.27 2.64 -4.19
C HIS A 24 -4.82 2.49 -3.72
N VAL A 25 -4.55 1.42 -2.98
CA VAL A 25 -3.20 1.03 -2.55
C VAL A 25 -3.01 -0.44 -2.89
N ALA A 26 -1.86 -0.78 -3.48
CA ALA A 26 -1.49 -2.17 -3.75
C ALA A 26 0.01 -2.37 -3.55
N PHE A 27 0.41 -3.60 -3.20
CA PHE A 27 1.80 -4.06 -3.21
C PHE A 27 1.98 -5.30 -4.11
N ASP A 28 0.87 -5.79 -4.69
CA ASP A 28 0.83 -6.90 -5.63
C ASP A 28 0.42 -6.32 -6.99
N SER A 29 1.29 -6.42 -7.99
CA SER A 29 1.08 -5.84 -9.33
C SER A 29 -0.22 -6.33 -9.97
N ARG A 30 -0.66 -7.54 -9.65
CA ARG A 30 -1.90 -8.15 -10.18
C ARG A 30 -3.18 -7.48 -9.65
N LYS A 31 -3.06 -6.65 -8.60
CA LYS A 31 -4.18 -5.94 -7.96
C LYS A 31 -4.19 -4.45 -8.29
N VAL A 32 -3.26 -3.99 -9.13
CA VAL A 32 -3.19 -2.58 -9.54
C VAL A 32 -4.33 -2.26 -10.50
N LYS A 33 -4.79 -1.01 -10.40
CA LYS A 33 -5.85 -0.42 -11.20
C LYS A 33 -5.66 1.10 -11.26
N PRO A 34 -6.34 1.83 -12.15
CA PRO A 34 -6.20 3.28 -12.25
C PRO A 34 -6.35 3.98 -10.89
N GLY A 35 -5.45 4.92 -10.59
CA GLY A 35 -5.48 5.66 -9.32
C GLY A 35 -4.77 4.97 -8.14
N THR A 36 -4.01 3.91 -8.39
CA THR A 36 -3.28 3.17 -7.36
C THR A 36 -1.97 3.84 -6.95
N LEU A 37 -1.70 3.84 -5.65
CA LEU A 37 -0.36 3.94 -5.07
C LEU A 37 0.24 2.54 -4.91
N PHE A 38 1.32 2.26 -5.63
CA PHE A 38 1.99 0.96 -5.56
C PHE A 38 3.13 0.98 -4.52
N PHE A 39 3.29 -0.09 -3.73
CA PHE A 39 4.44 -0.26 -2.83
C PHE A 39 5.37 -1.34 -3.40
N ALA A 40 6.54 -0.94 -3.87
CA ALA A 40 7.55 -1.84 -4.44
C ALA A 40 8.30 -2.60 -3.33
N LEU A 41 7.62 -3.56 -2.70
CA LEU A 41 8.21 -4.38 -1.64
C LEU A 41 9.26 -5.33 -2.21
N LYS A 42 10.43 -5.38 -1.58
CA LYS A 42 11.43 -6.41 -1.84
C LYS A 42 11.07 -7.67 -1.05
N GLY A 43 10.68 -8.73 -1.75
CA GLY A 43 10.45 -10.06 -1.20
C GLY A 43 11.68 -10.95 -1.30
N GLU A 44 11.60 -12.16 -0.74
CA GLU A 44 12.71 -13.14 -0.81
C GLU A 44 12.94 -13.68 -2.22
N LYS A 45 11.85 -13.84 -2.99
CA LYS A 45 11.89 -14.43 -4.35
C LYS A 45 11.72 -13.39 -5.46
N VAL A 46 11.05 -12.28 -5.15
CA VAL A 46 10.58 -11.32 -6.15
C VAL A 46 10.77 -9.91 -5.60
N ASP A 47 11.37 -9.04 -6.41
CA ASP A 47 11.52 -7.62 -6.11
C ASP A 47 10.37 -6.83 -6.76
N GLY A 48 9.58 -6.13 -5.96
CA GLY A 48 8.46 -5.30 -6.43
C GLY A 48 8.87 -4.21 -7.43
N HIS A 49 10.13 -3.76 -7.40
CA HIS A 49 10.63 -2.73 -8.32
C HIS A 49 10.62 -3.20 -9.78
N SER A 50 10.75 -4.51 -10.01
CA SER A 50 10.71 -5.09 -11.37
C SER A 50 9.34 -4.96 -12.05
N PHE A 51 8.27 -4.65 -11.31
CA PHE A 51 6.93 -4.47 -11.86
C PHE A 51 6.54 -3.01 -12.11
N LEU A 52 7.45 -2.04 -11.90
CA LEU A 52 7.12 -0.62 -12.00
C LEU A 52 6.60 -0.21 -13.38
N GLU A 53 7.12 -0.79 -14.45
CA GLU A 53 6.61 -0.56 -15.81
C GLU A 53 5.18 -1.10 -15.98
N GLU A 54 4.95 -2.32 -15.50
CA GLU A 54 3.66 -2.99 -15.62
C GLU A 54 2.58 -2.24 -14.85
N VAL A 55 2.85 -1.85 -13.60
CA VAL A 55 1.87 -1.14 -12.76
C VAL A 55 1.59 0.26 -13.28
N ALA A 56 2.59 0.93 -13.88
CA ALA A 56 2.38 2.19 -14.58
C ALA A 56 1.40 2.03 -15.75
N ARG A 57 1.58 0.98 -16.57
CA ARG A 57 0.67 0.66 -17.69
C ARG A 57 -0.75 0.33 -17.22
N GLN A 58 -0.90 -0.24 -16.02
CA GLN A 58 -2.20 -0.50 -15.39
C GLN A 58 -2.83 0.75 -14.75
N GLY A 59 -2.17 1.91 -14.81
CA GLY A 59 -2.71 3.20 -14.35
C GLY A 59 -2.39 3.56 -12.91
N ALA A 60 -1.34 2.96 -12.32
CA ALA A 60 -0.81 3.48 -11.06
C ALA A 60 -0.34 4.95 -11.25
N LEU A 61 -0.64 5.80 -10.26
CA LEU A 61 -0.29 7.22 -10.31
C LEU A 61 1.04 7.51 -9.61
N ALA A 62 1.38 6.68 -8.62
CA ALA A 62 2.58 6.81 -7.82
C ALA A 62 3.08 5.44 -7.36
N ALA A 63 4.37 5.36 -7.04
CA ALA A 63 4.96 4.21 -6.40
C ALA A 63 5.87 4.61 -5.24
N VAL A 64 5.75 3.94 -4.10
CA VAL A 64 6.73 3.98 -3.02
C VAL A 64 7.84 2.98 -3.36
N VAL A 65 9.05 3.47 -3.48
CA VAL A 65 10.23 2.72 -3.91
C VAL A 65 11.35 2.84 -2.88
N SER A 66 12.30 1.92 -2.91
CA SER A 66 13.52 2.03 -2.11
C SER A 66 14.25 3.32 -2.46
N ARG A 67 14.80 4.02 -1.46
CA ARG A 67 15.58 5.25 -1.67
C ARG A 67 16.77 5.04 -2.61
N THR A 68 17.29 3.82 -2.73
CA THR A 68 18.40 3.48 -3.63
C THR A 68 17.94 3.11 -5.05
N TYR A 69 16.64 3.11 -5.34
CA TYR A 69 16.13 2.84 -6.68
C TYR A 69 16.50 3.99 -7.64
N GLN A 70 17.24 3.67 -8.70
CA GLN A 70 17.69 4.62 -9.74
C GLN A 70 17.06 4.35 -11.12
N GLY A 71 16.10 3.43 -11.19
CA GLY A 71 15.43 3.10 -12.45
C GLY A 71 14.42 4.17 -12.89
N PRO A 72 13.83 4.00 -14.08
CA PRO A 72 12.81 4.91 -14.59
C PRO A 72 11.55 4.93 -13.73
N ASN A 73 10.82 6.05 -13.81
CA ASN A 73 9.54 6.23 -13.12
C ASN A 73 8.32 5.83 -13.95
N PHE A 74 8.51 5.53 -15.24
CA PHE A 74 7.46 5.13 -16.19
C PHE A 74 6.25 6.08 -16.20
N GLY A 75 6.47 7.38 -15.95
CA GLY A 75 5.39 8.39 -15.89
C GLY A 75 4.61 8.47 -14.58
N MET A 76 5.00 7.69 -13.56
CA MET A 76 4.47 7.78 -12.20
C MET A 76 5.29 8.74 -11.33
N GLU A 77 4.70 9.20 -10.24
CA GLU A 77 5.44 9.86 -9.15
C GLU A 77 6.14 8.81 -8.28
N LEU A 78 7.45 8.91 -8.10
CA LEU A 78 8.19 8.04 -7.19
C LEU A 78 8.36 8.69 -5.82
N ILE A 79 7.99 7.97 -4.77
CA ILE A 79 8.16 8.39 -3.38
C ILE A 79 9.26 7.49 -2.78
N PRO A 80 10.47 8.00 -2.55
CA PRO A 80 11.55 7.20 -1.99
C PRO A 80 11.30 6.91 -0.50
N ALA A 81 11.67 5.71 -0.06
CA ALA A 81 11.62 5.32 1.34
C ALA A 81 12.85 4.48 1.69
N ASP A 82 13.38 4.67 2.91
CA ASP A 82 14.49 3.85 3.41
C ASP A 82 14.06 2.37 3.56
N ASP A 83 12.83 2.15 4.02
CA ASP A 83 12.19 0.85 4.09
C ASP A 83 10.73 0.95 3.61
N VAL A 84 10.46 0.38 2.43
CA VAL A 84 9.14 0.40 1.78
C VAL A 84 8.09 -0.34 2.62
N ARG A 85 8.48 -1.38 3.37
CA ARG A 85 7.56 -2.14 4.24
C ARG A 85 7.16 -1.31 5.45
N GLN A 86 8.10 -0.60 6.07
CA GLN A 86 7.80 0.30 7.17
C GLN A 86 6.92 1.46 6.71
N ALA A 87 7.16 2.01 5.51
CA ALA A 87 6.30 3.03 4.91
C ALA A 87 4.86 2.52 4.74
N LEU A 88 4.68 1.30 4.23
CA LEU A 88 3.35 0.66 4.11
C LEU A 88 2.67 0.48 5.48
N GLN A 89 3.41 -0.02 6.47
CA GLN A 89 2.90 -0.20 7.83
C GLN A 89 2.51 1.13 8.47
N HIS A 90 3.30 2.18 8.28
CA HIS A 90 3.00 3.52 8.77
C HIS A 90 1.69 4.04 8.17
N LEU A 91 1.55 3.96 6.85
CA LEU A 91 0.32 4.38 6.17
C LEU A 91 -0.91 3.61 6.67
N ALA A 92 -0.77 2.29 6.87
CA ALA A 92 -1.83 1.46 7.43
C ALA A 92 -2.23 1.88 8.85
N ARG A 93 -1.26 2.19 9.72
CA ARG A 93 -1.53 2.70 11.08
C ARG A 93 -2.28 4.02 11.05
N VAL A 94 -1.86 4.96 10.22
CA VAL A 94 -2.55 6.25 10.05
C VAL A 94 -3.98 6.05 9.55
N ALA A 95 -4.19 5.15 8.59
CA ALA A 95 -5.52 4.83 8.08
C ALA A 95 -6.44 4.25 9.18
N ILE A 96 -5.92 3.33 10.00
CA ILE A 96 -6.63 2.74 11.15
C ILE A 96 -6.94 3.81 12.20
N GLN A 97 -6.00 4.71 12.52
CA GLN A 97 -6.23 5.77 13.51
C GLN A 97 -7.29 6.78 13.05
N LYS A 98 -7.31 7.12 11.75
CA LYS A 98 -8.32 8.04 11.18
C LYS A 98 -9.73 7.45 11.21
N LYS A 99 -9.86 6.14 11.03
CA LYS A 99 -11.14 5.43 11.10
C LYS A 99 -10.95 4.10 11.84
N PRO A 100 -10.95 4.13 13.19
CA PRO A 100 -10.73 2.93 14.00
C PRO A 100 -11.79 1.87 13.68
N PRO A 101 -11.40 0.71 13.12
CA PRO A 101 -12.33 -0.38 12.93
C PRO A 101 -12.54 -1.12 14.27
N LEU A 102 -13.62 -1.90 14.37
CA LEU A 102 -13.71 -2.95 15.37
C LEU A 102 -12.61 -3.99 15.07
N VAL A 103 -11.73 -4.24 16.04
CA VAL A 103 -10.63 -5.21 15.92
C VAL A 103 -10.90 -6.40 16.83
N ILE A 104 -10.97 -7.59 16.24
CA ILE A 104 -11.15 -8.86 16.98
C ILE A 104 -9.92 -9.73 16.74
N GLY A 105 -9.16 -9.98 17.81
CA GLY A 105 -8.01 -10.88 17.78
C GLY A 105 -8.42 -12.32 18.06
N VAL A 106 -8.13 -13.23 17.13
CA VAL A 106 -8.39 -14.67 17.30
C VAL A 106 -7.06 -15.41 17.47
N THR A 107 -6.87 -16.04 18.62
CA THR A 107 -5.66 -16.80 18.98
C THR A 107 -6.00 -18.24 19.34
N GLY A 108 -4.99 -19.10 19.46
CA GLY A 108 -5.12 -20.54 19.78
C GLY A 108 -4.32 -21.42 18.82
N THR A 109 -4.05 -22.68 19.18
CA THR A 109 -3.33 -23.63 18.31
C THR A 109 -4.23 -24.17 17.19
N VAL A 110 -5.51 -24.40 17.47
CA VAL A 110 -6.50 -24.97 16.53
C VAL A 110 -7.76 -24.09 16.46
N GLY A 111 -8.50 -24.11 15.34
CA GLY A 111 -9.82 -23.46 15.23
C GLY A 111 -9.85 -21.96 14.92
N LYS A 112 -8.70 -21.27 14.89
CA LYS A 112 -8.60 -19.82 14.60
C LYS A 112 -9.31 -19.40 13.31
N THR A 113 -9.06 -20.11 12.20
CA THR A 113 -9.64 -19.77 10.90
C THR A 113 -11.16 -19.92 10.94
N THR A 114 -11.67 -21.04 11.45
CA THR A 114 -13.12 -21.28 11.59
C THR A 114 -13.78 -20.22 12.46
N ALA A 115 -13.19 -19.91 13.62
CA ALA A 115 -13.70 -18.87 14.51
C ALA A 115 -13.71 -17.49 13.82
N LYS A 116 -12.65 -17.15 13.07
CA LYS A 116 -12.57 -15.91 12.28
C LYS A 116 -13.71 -15.82 11.25
N GLU A 117 -14.02 -16.91 10.54
CA GLU A 117 -15.11 -16.94 9.55
C GLU A 117 -16.49 -16.82 10.19
N PHE A 118 -16.75 -17.53 11.29
CA PHE A 118 -18.06 -17.43 11.99
C PHE A 118 -18.31 -16.03 12.56
N ILE A 119 -17.30 -15.43 13.19
CA ILE A 119 -17.38 -14.04 13.68
C ILE A 119 -17.67 -13.09 12.51
N ALA A 120 -16.98 -13.26 11.38
CA ALA A 120 -17.22 -12.43 10.19
C ALA A 120 -18.65 -12.60 9.64
N GLY A 121 -19.18 -13.82 9.62
CA GLY A 121 -20.56 -14.10 9.20
C GLY A 121 -21.59 -13.37 10.07
N ILE A 122 -21.46 -13.48 11.40
CA ILE A 122 -22.39 -12.85 12.34
C ILE A 122 -22.34 -11.31 12.25
N LEU A 123 -21.15 -10.73 12.05
CA LEU A 123 -20.99 -9.27 11.96
C LEU A 123 -21.37 -8.68 10.60
N SER A 124 -21.66 -9.52 9.60
CA SER A 124 -22.03 -9.09 8.25
C SER A 124 -23.54 -9.08 8.00
N GLU A 125 -24.34 -9.47 8.99
CA GLU A 125 -25.81 -9.30 9.03
C GLU A 125 -26.19 -7.90 9.53
#